data_AF-A0A916Z217-F1
#
_entry.id   AF-A0A916Z217-F1
#
_cell.length_a   1.000
_cell.length_b   1.000
_cell.length_c   1.000
_cell.angle_alpha   90.00
_cell.angle_beta   90.00
_cell.angle_gamma   90.00
#
_symmetry.space_group_name_H-M   'P 1'
#
loop_
_entity.id
_entity.type
_entity.pdbx_description
1 polymer ?
#
loop_
_entity_poly.entity_id
_entity_poly.type
_entity_poly.pdbx_seq_one_letter_code
_entity_poly.pdbx_strand_id
1 'polypeptide(L)'
;MKQVAVRLIAILLLVIPGLGATYGFLLMKDAVFHYFSSFGDDRITPVFEWWLFIGGMLLFLIGAGFIGGWTFFRDKKRNYLQSRFREKRPRPPRPGQNA
;
A
#
# COMPACT_ATOMS: atom_id res chain seq x y z
N MET A 1 -12.20 -14.75 24.23
CA MET A 1 -12.44 -13.30 23.99
C MET A 1 -11.18 -12.48 23.65
N LYS A 2 -9.98 -12.77 24.19
CA LYS A 2 -8.74 -12.02 23.89
C LYS A 2 -8.32 -11.94 22.40
N GLN A 3 -8.67 -12.94 21.57
CA GLN A 3 -8.22 -13.01 20.17
C GLN A 3 -8.88 -11.98 19.24
N VAL A 4 -10.14 -11.57 19.52
CA VAL A 4 -10.84 -10.58 18.70
C VAL A 4 -10.28 -9.18 18.97
N ALA A 5 -10.04 -8.85 20.25
CA ALA A 5 -9.44 -7.57 20.64
C ALA A 5 -8.06 -7.37 20.02
N VAL A 6 -7.20 -8.40 20.02
CA VAL A 6 -5.86 -8.34 19.39
C VAL A 6 -5.95 -8.11 17.88
N ARG A 7 -6.92 -8.74 17.20
CA ARG A 7 -7.14 -8.51 15.75
C ARG A 7 -7.60 -7.09 15.46
N LEU A 8 -8.49 -6.55 16.30
CA LEU A 8 -8.97 -5.16 16.19
C LEU A 8 -7.81 -4.17 16.38
N ILE A 9 -6.99 -4.36 17.40
CA ILE A 9 -5.81 -3.51 17.66
C ILE A 9 -4.82 -3.57 16.48
N ALA A 10 -4.59 -4.76 15.91
CA ALA A 10 -3.72 -4.90 14.74
C ALA A 10 -4.25 -4.12 13.51
N ILE A 11 -5.58 -4.09 13.31
CA ILE A 11 -6.20 -3.30 12.25
C ILE A 11 -6.10 -1.81 12.55
N LEU A 12 -6.32 -1.40 13.81
CA LEU A 12 -6.15 0.00 14.23
C LEU A 12 -4.71 0.50 14.02
N LEU A 13 -3.71 -0.35 14.24
CA LEU A 13 -2.31 -0.01 13.93
C LEU A 13 -2.07 0.21 12.42
N LEU A 14 -2.79 -0.50 11.55
CA LEU A 14 -2.76 -0.29 10.10
C LEU A 14 -3.46 1.01 9.65
N VAL A 15 -4.30 1.60 10.50
CA VAL A 15 -4.96 2.87 10.19
C VAL A 15 -3.94 4.01 10.10
N ILE A 16 -2.89 4.01 10.93
CA ILE A 16 -1.86 5.06 10.93
C ILE A 16 -1.19 5.25 9.56
N PRO A 17 -0.61 4.22 8.93
CA PRO A 17 -0.05 4.35 7.58
C PRO A 17 -1.13 4.60 6.53
N GLY A 18 -2.38 4.17 6.75
CA GLY A 18 -3.51 4.47 5.89
C GLY A 18 -3.86 5.96 5.87
N LEU A 19 -3.94 6.59 7.05
CA LEU A 19 -4.14 8.03 7.19
C LEU A 19 -2.99 8.80 6.55
N GLY A 20 -1.75 8.37 6.79
CA GLY A 20 -0.57 8.93 6.12
C GLY A 20 -0.67 8.88 4.60
N ALA A 21 -1.12 7.74 4.05
CA ALA A 21 -1.33 7.61 2.61
C ALA A 21 -2.40 8.59 2.10
N THR A 22 -3.56 8.66 2.77
CA THR A 22 -4.62 9.61 2.38
C THR A 22 -4.14 11.05 2.45
N TYR A 23 -3.39 11.43 3.48
CA TYR A 23 -2.83 12.76 3.62
C TYR A 23 -1.81 13.08 2.50
N GLY A 24 -0.94 12.12 2.17
CA GLY A 24 -0.03 12.26 1.03
C GLY A 24 -0.76 12.48 -0.30
N PHE A 25 -1.86 11.76 -0.51
CA PHE A 25 -2.73 11.97 -1.68
C PHE A 25 -3.40 13.35 -1.69
N LEU A 26 -3.85 13.85 -0.53
CA LEU A 26 -4.37 15.21 -0.41
C LEU A 26 -3.31 16.25 -0.82
N LEU A 27 -2.07 16.13 -0.33
CA LEU A 27 -0.99 17.05 -0.73
C LEU A 27 -0.73 17.03 -2.25
N MET A 28 -0.77 15.85 -2.88
CA MET A 28 -0.64 15.74 -4.33
C MET A 28 -1.81 16.40 -5.06
N LYS A 29 -3.05 16.19 -4.61
CA LYS A 29 -4.24 16.81 -5.21
C LYS A 29 -4.14 18.33 -5.10
N ASP A 30 -3.74 18.84 -3.94
CA ASP A 30 -3.70 20.28 -3.66
C ASP A 30 -2.64 20.96 -4.51
N ALA A 31 -1.44 20.38 -4.63
CA ALA A 31 -0.39 20.87 -5.51
C ALA A 31 -0.85 20.95 -6.98
N VAL A 32 -1.59 19.94 -7.44
CA VAL A 32 -2.16 19.91 -8.80
C VAL A 32 -3.27 20.95 -8.96
N PHE A 33 -4.21 21.03 -8.01
CA PHE A 33 -5.32 21.97 -8.05
C PHE A 33 -4.84 23.41 -8.02
N HIS A 34 -3.90 23.77 -7.13
CA HIS A 34 -3.32 25.12 -7.05
C HIS A 34 -2.64 25.53 -8.35
N TYR A 35 -1.92 24.61 -8.99
CA TYR A 35 -1.31 24.87 -10.28
C TYR A 35 -2.35 25.13 -11.36
N PHE A 36 -3.39 24.30 -11.46
CA PHE A 36 -4.44 24.51 -12.47
C PHE A 36 -5.32 25.74 -12.19
N SER A 37 -5.61 26.05 -10.93
CA SER A 37 -6.44 27.21 -10.56
C SER A 37 -5.74 28.55 -10.76
N SER A 38 -4.41 28.56 -10.83
CA SER A 38 -3.62 29.78 -11.09
C SER A 38 -3.52 30.12 -12.58
N PHE A 39 -3.95 29.24 -13.48
CA PHE A 39 -4.12 29.59 -14.90
C PHE A 39 -5.36 30.47 -15.08
N GLY A 40 -5.14 31.78 -15.18
CA GLY A 40 -6.20 32.78 -15.40
C GLY A 40 -5.99 34.09 -14.64
N ASP A 41 -5.02 34.15 -13.74
CA ASP A 41 -4.63 35.39 -13.06
C ASP A 41 -3.35 35.96 -13.71
N ASP A 42 -3.48 37.04 -14.48
CA ASP A 42 -2.37 37.72 -15.16
C ASP A 42 -1.31 38.30 -14.19
N ARG A 43 -1.58 38.26 -12.88
CA ARG A 43 -0.71 38.77 -11.81
C ARG A 43 0.23 37.72 -11.22
N ILE A 44 -0.01 36.43 -11.44
CA ILE A 44 0.71 35.34 -10.76
C ILE A 44 1.31 34.40 -11.81
N THR A 45 2.62 34.17 -11.74
CA THR A 45 3.26 33.10 -12.51
C THR A 45 2.95 31.75 -11.86
N PRO A 46 2.24 30.82 -12.55
CA PRO A 46 1.91 29.53 -11.97
C PRO A 46 3.19 28.70 -11.80
N VAL A 47 3.61 28.49 -10.55
CA VAL A 47 4.73 27.62 -10.19
C VAL A 47 4.17 26.35 -9.60
N PHE A 48 4.52 25.21 -10.18
CA PHE A 48 4.09 23.92 -9.68
C PHE A 48 4.79 23.60 -8.34
N GLU A 49 4.01 23.21 -7.33
CA GLU A 49 4.51 22.88 -5.99
C GLU A 49 5.17 21.50 -5.94
N TRP A 50 6.29 21.33 -6.66
CA TRP A 50 7.01 20.06 -6.80
C TRP A 50 7.37 19.41 -5.46
N TRP A 51 7.72 20.21 -4.45
CA TRP A 51 8.09 19.71 -3.13
C TRP A 51 6.92 19.04 -2.41
N LEU A 52 5.74 19.66 -2.46
CA LEU A 52 4.51 19.11 -1.89
C LEU A 52 4.03 17.89 -2.66
N PHE A 53 4.15 17.93 -4.00
CA PHE A 53 3.78 16.79 -4.85
C PHE A 53 4.68 15.57 -4.62
N ILE A 54 6.01 15.75 -4.65
CA ILE A 54 6.98 14.65 -4.45
C ILE A 54 6.91 14.15 -3.00
N GLY A 55 6.81 15.04 -2.01
CA GLY A 55 6.64 14.68 -0.61
C GLY A 55 5.34 13.89 -0.38
N GLY A 56 4.23 14.35 -0.95
CA GLY A 56 2.94 13.67 -0.92
C GLY A 56 2.99 12.31 -1.61
N MET A 57 3.66 12.21 -2.77
CA MET A 57 3.85 10.95 -3.50
C MET A 57 4.65 9.93 -2.70
N LEU A 58 5.77 10.33 -2.11
CA LEU A 58 6.58 9.47 -1.25
C LEU A 58 5.76 8.97 -0.05
N LEU A 59 5.04 9.86 0.63
CA LEU A 59 4.21 9.50 1.77
C LEU A 59 3.08 8.54 1.38
N PHE A 60 2.43 8.79 0.23
CA PHE A 60 1.41 7.92 -0.33
C PHE A 60 1.95 6.53 -0.67
N LEU A 61 3.07 6.46 -1.40
CA LEU A 61 3.69 5.20 -1.81
C LEU A 61 4.19 4.38 -0.61
N ILE A 62 4.75 5.05 0.40
CA ILE A 62 5.17 4.38 1.64
C ILE A 62 3.94 3.84 2.39
N GLY A 63 2.89 4.63 2.57
CA GLY A 63 1.69 4.20 3.28
C GLY A 63 0.94 3.08 2.56
N ALA A 64 0.71 3.24 1.24
CA ALA A 64 0.05 2.23 0.41
C ALA A 64 0.91 0.96 0.27
N GLY A 65 2.22 1.12 0.06
CA GLY A 65 3.18 0.03 -0.02
C GLY A 65 3.28 -0.75 1.30
N PHE A 66 3.25 -0.06 2.44
CA PHE A 66 3.23 -0.70 3.75
C PHE A 66 1.97 -1.55 3.95
N ILE A 67 0.79 -1.01 3.65
CA ILE A 67 -0.48 -1.75 3.76
C ILE A 67 -0.50 -2.95 2.82
N GLY A 68 -0.11 -2.75 1.56
CA GLY A 68 -0.05 -3.81 0.55
C GLY A 68 0.94 -4.91 0.92
N GLY A 69 2.15 -4.53 1.33
CA GLY A 69 3.20 -5.46 1.76
C GLY A 69 2.82 -6.24 3.01
N TRP A 70 2.26 -5.57 4.02
CA TRP A 70 1.74 -6.24 5.22
C TRP A 70 0.63 -7.22 4.88
N THR A 71 -0.33 -6.81 4.05
CA THR A 71 -1.45 -7.66 3.62
C THR A 71 -0.95 -8.91 2.90
N PHE A 72 -0.01 -8.74 1.97
CA PHE A 72 0.60 -9.86 1.25
C PHE A 72 1.32 -10.84 2.19
N PHE A 73 2.14 -10.33 3.12
CA PHE A 73 2.86 -11.18 4.08
C PHE A 73 1.91 -11.91 5.04
N ARG A 74 0.86 -11.21 5.49
CA ARG A 74 -0.18 -11.77 6.36
C ARG A 74 -0.94 -12.89 5.65
N ASP A 75 -1.30 -12.69 4.39
CA ASP A 75 -2.07 -13.64 3.60
C ASP A 75 -1.22 -14.85 3.16
N LYS A 76 0.08 -14.64 2.92
CA LYS A 76 1.06 -15.73 2.72
C LYS A 76 1.06 -16.72 3.87
N LYS A 77 1.09 -16.24 5.12
CA LYS A 77 1.09 -17.10 6.32
C LYS A 77 -0.21 -17.90 6.49
N ARG A 78 -1.33 -17.41 5.96
CA ARG A 78 -2.65 -18.04 6.08
C ARG A 78 -3.02 -18.93 4.89
N ASN A 79 -2.13 -19.08 3.91
CA ASN A 79 -2.33 -19.89 2.71
C ASN A 79 -3.54 -19.45 1.86
N TYR A 80 -3.92 -18.15 1.92
CA TYR A 80 -5.00 -17.55 1.10
C TYR A 80 -4.51 -17.12 -0.29
N LEU A 81 -3.22 -17.30 -0.58
CA LEU A 81 -2.66 -17.01 -1.89
C LEU A 81 -3.15 -18.03 -2.93
N GLN A 82 -3.36 -17.58 -4.17
CA GLN A 82 -3.72 -18.45 -5.29
C GLN A 82 -2.74 -19.62 -5.43
N SER A 83 -3.20 -20.76 -5.98
CA SER A 83 -2.38 -21.97 -6.15
C SER A 83 -1.05 -21.74 -6.89
N ARG A 84 -0.97 -20.69 -7.72
CA ARG A 84 0.25 -20.27 -8.43
C ARG A 84 1.36 -19.73 -7.53
N PHE A 85 1.03 -19.17 -6.36
CA PHE A 85 1.99 -18.64 -5.38
C PHE A 85 2.28 -19.61 -4.23
N ARG A 86 1.67 -20.82 -4.24
CA ARG A 86 1.94 -21.86 -3.25
C ARG A 86 3.21 -22.62 -3.64
N GLU A 87 4.02 -22.93 -2.64
CA GLU A 87 5.21 -23.75 -2.82
C GLU A 87 4.81 -25.12 -3.36
N LYS A 88 5.35 -25.49 -4.54
CA LYS A 88 5.04 -26.77 -5.17
C LYS A 88 5.58 -27.86 -4.25
N ARG A 89 4.68 -28.64 -3.66
CA ARG A 89 5.10 -29.85 -2.93
C ARG A 89 5.83 -30.77 -3.91
N PRO A 90 7.00 -31.31 -3.54
CA PRO A 90 7.68 -32.29 -4.38
C PRO A 90 6.73 -33.45 -4.66
N ARG A 91 6.69 -33.89 -5.91
CA ARG A 91 5.85 -35.01 -6.33
C ARG A 91 6.29 -36.25 -5.55
N PRO A 92 5.37 -37.04 -4.97
CA PRO A 92 5.76 -38.28 -4.31
C PRO A 92 6.50 -39.20 -5.30
N PRO A 93 7.48 -40.00 -4.83
CA PRO A 93 8.18 -40.97 -5.66
C PRO A 93 7.20 -41.90 -6.38
N ARG A 94 7.50 -42.26 -7.63
CA ARG A 94 6.66 -43.21 -8.38
C ARG A 94 6.71 -44.58 -7.68
N PRO A 95 5.57 -45.25 -7.45
CA PRO A 95 5.57 -46.61 -6.94
C PRO A 95 6.29 -47.52 -7.95
N GLY A 96 7.36 -48.22 -7.52
CA GLY A 96 8.06 -49.23 -8.34
C GLY A 96 9.51 -48.91 -8.75
N GLN A 97 10.16 -47.89 -8.19
CA GLN A 97 11.56 -47.57 -8.56
C GLN A 97 12.62 -48.42 -7.81
N ASN A 98 12.21 -49.34 -6.95
CA ASN A 98 13.09 -50.23 -6.17
C ASN A 98 12.72 -51.71 -6.36
N ALA A 99 12.60 -52.18 -7.61
CA ALA A 99 12.49 -53.60 -7.95
C ALA A 99 13.68 -54.03 -8.78
#